data_AF-A0A2T4X026-F1
#
_entry.id   AF-A0A2T4X026-F1
#
_cell.length_a   1.000
_cell.length_b   1.000
_cell.length_c   1.000
_cell.angle_alpha   90.00
_cell.angle_beta   90.00
_cell.angle_gamma   90.00
#
_symmetry.space_group_name_H-M   'P 1'
#
loop_
_entity.id
_entity.type
_entity.pdbx_description
1 polymer ?
#
loop_
_entity_poly.entity_id
_entity_poly.type
_entity_poly.pdbx_seq_one_letter_code
_entity_poly.pdbx_strand_id
1 'polypeptide(L)' 'MNDKIIDLALSDESFPDFEDGLQYYTALEHQADILITRNLKDFKSSKIPAMTAGQYLKKQTSP' A
#
# COMPACT_ATOMS: atom_id res chain seq x y z
N MET A 1 -2.64 -5.84 -16.05
CA MET A 1 -2.45 -6.33 -14.68
C MET A 1 -1.54 -7.54 -14.76
N ASN A 2 -0.50 -7.62 -13.94
CA ASN A 2 0.49 -8.71 -13.99
C ASN A 2 -0.04 -9.91 -13.19
N ASP A 3 -0.07 -11.10 -13.78
CA ASP A 3 -0.55 -12.32 -13.12
C ASP A 3 0.22 -12.60 -11.82
N LYS A 4 1.52 -12.28 -11.79
CA LYS A 4 2.35 -12.39 -10.58
C LYS A 4 1.82 -11.55 -9.42
N ILE A 5 1.31 -10.35 -9.68
CA ILE A 5 0.75 -9.48 -8.64
C ILE A 5 -0.54 -10.08 -8.09
N ILE A 6 -1.36 -10.65 -8.97
CA ILE A 6 -2.61 -11.32 -8.58
C ILE A 6 -2.30 -12.52 -7.68
N ASP A 7 -1.34 -13.36 -8.09
CA ASP A 7 -0.94 -14.53 -7.31
C ASP A 7 -0.37 -14.15 -5.94
N LEU A 8 0.45 -13.10 -5.87
CA LEU A 8 0.98 -12.58 -4.60
C LEU A 8 -0.14 -12.04 -3.70
N ALA A 9 -1.08 -11.27 -4.25
CA ALA A 9 -2.20 -10.72 -3.50
C ALA A 9 -3.19 -11.79 -3.01
N LEU A 10 -3.34 -12.90 -3.73
CA LEU A 10 -4.18 -14.03 -3.32
C LEU A 10 -3.54 -14.93 -2.26
N SER A 11 -2.21 -14.95 -2.17
CA SER A 11 -1.46 -15.90 -1.32
C SER A 11 -0.88 -15.30 -0.05
N ASP A 12 -0.93 -13.97 0.13
CA ASP A 12 -0.34 -13.30 1.29
C ASP A 12 -1.32 -13.18 2.47
N GLU A 13 -1.10 -13.99 3.50
CA GLU A 13 -1.89 -13.95 4.75
C GLU A 13 -1.76 -12.63 5.51
N SER A 14 -0.74 -11.81 5.20
CA SER A 14 -0.55 -10.48 5.81
C SER A 14 -1.54 -9.46 5.29
N PHE A 15 -2.15 -9.72 4.12
CA PHE A 15 -3.15 -8.90 3.46
C PHE A 15 -4.38 -9.77 3.13
N PRO A 16 -5.20 -10.12 4.13
CA PRO A 16 -6.34 -11.02 3.93
C PRO A 16 -7.40 -10.45 2.98
N ASP A 17 -7.48 -9.12 2.89
CA ASP A 17 -8.30 -8.42 1.92
C ASP A 17 -7.54 -8.31 0.59
N PHE A 18 -8.04 -9.01 -0.43
CA PHE A 18 -7.39 -9.08 -1.75
C PHE A 18 -7.09 -7.71 -2.36
N GLU A 19 -7.98 -6.72 -2.18
CA GLU A 19 -7.78 -5.34 -2.65
C GLU A 19 -6.52 -4.71 -2.05
N ASP A 20 -6.31 -4.89 -0.74
CA ASP A 20 -5.16 -4.30 -0.04
C ASP A 20 -3.85 -4.97 -0.47
N GLY A 21 -3.86 -6.29 -0.64
CA GLY A 21 -2.73 -7.05 -1.20
C GLY A 21 -2.41 -6.61 -2.62
N LEU A 22 -3.43 -6.47 -3.48
CA LEU A 22 -3.28 -6.02 -4.86
C LEU A 22 -2.67 -4.61 -4.92
N GLN A 23 -3.18 -3.70 -4.10
CA GLN A 23 -2.70 -2.32 -4.02
C GLN A 23 -1.26 -2.25 -3.50
N TYR A 24 -0.92 -3.03 -2.47
CA TYR A 24 0.44 -3.11 -1.93
C TYR A 24 1.44 -3.68 -2.95
N TYR A 25 1.15 -4.83 -3.56
CA TYR A 25 2.07 -5.46 -4.51
C TYR A 25 2.23 -4.65 -5.80
N THR A 26 1.18 -3.95 -6.24
CA THR A 26 1.29 -2.99 -7.36
C THR A 26 2.22 -1.83 -7.01
N ALA A 27 2.05 -1.23 -5.83
CA ALA A 27 2.91 -0.15 -5.36
C ALA A 27 4.37 -0.61 -5.18
N LEU A 28 4.58 -1.84 -4.71
CA LEU A 28 5.90 -2.43 -4.53
C LEU A 28 6.62 -2.68 -5.86
N GLU A 29 5.90 -3.20 -6.88
CA GLU A 29 6.46 -3.40 -8.22
C GLU A 29 6.92 -2.09 -8.87
N HIS A 30 6.16 -1.02 -8.65
CA HIS A 30 6.45 0.30 -9.24
C HIS A 30 7.34 1.19 -8.35
N GLN A 31 7.91 0.63 -7.27
CA GLN A 31 8.78 1.34 -6.34
C GLN A 31 8.14 2.64 -5.80
N ALA A 32 6.84 2.60 -5.52
CA ALA A 32 6.15 3.75 -4.96
C ALA A 32 6.71 4.09 -3.57
N ASP A 33 7.00 5.36 -3.33
CA ASP A 33 7.56 5.83 -2.06
C ASP A 33 6.54 5.76 -0.92
N ILE A 34 5.24 5.81 -1.24
CA ILE A 34 4.18 5.98 -0.26
C ILE A 34 2.84 5.43 -0.75
N LEU A 35 2.07 4.84 0.16
CA LEU A 35 0.67 4.48 -0.04
C LEU A 35 -0.21 5.54 0.62
N ILE A 36 -1.05 6.21 -0.19
CA ILE A 36 -2.04 7.14 0.34
C ILE A 36 -3.37 6.42 0.53
N THR A 37 -3.78 6.23 1.78
CA THR A 37 -5.01 5.50 2.12
C THR A 37 -5.66 6.05 3.39
N ARG A 38 -6.96 5.86 3.51
CA ARG A 38 -7.70 6.08 4.78
C ARG A 38 -7.69 4.85 5.67
N ASN A 39 -7.29 3.69 5.14
CA ASN A 39 -7.36 2.40 5.81
C ASN A 39 -6.02 1.97 6.41
N LEU A 40 -5.37 2.86 7.17
CA LEU A 40 -4.00 2.62 7.67
C LEU A 40 -3.83 1.31 8.46
N LYS A 41 -4.90 0.85 9.12
CA LYS A 41 -4.88 -0.35 9.94
C LYS A 41 -4.59 -1.63 9.15
N ASP A 42 -4.96 -1.66 7.86
CA ASP A 42 -4.86 -2.85 7.04
C ASP A 42 -3.52 -2.90 6.27
N PHE A 43 -2.77 -1.78 6.28
CA PHE A 43 -1.42 -1.68 5.70
C PHE A 43 -0.29 -1.75 6.75
N LYS A 44 -0.55 -2.27 7.96
CA LYS A 44 0.47 -2.39 9.03
C LYS A 44 1.64 -3.29 8.64
N SER A 45 1.40 -4.29 7.80
CA SER A 45 2.42 -5.22 7.29
C SER A 45 3.14 -4.70 6.04
N SER A 46 2.76 -3.52 5.53
CA SER A 46 3.35 -2.92 4.35
C SER A 46 4.80 -2.50 4.60
N LYS A 47 5.69 -2.85 3.67
CA LYS A 47 7.05 -2.30 3.60
C LYS A 47 7.08 -0.87 3.07
N ILE A 48 6.03 -0.44 2.38
CA ILE A 48 5.87 0.91 1.86
C ILE A 48 5.13 1.73 2.93
N PRO A 49 5.65 2.89 3.34
CA PRO A 49 4.96 3.74 4.31
C PRO A 49 3.54 4.08 3.83
N ALA A 50 2.54 3.86 4.69
CA ALA A 50 1.16 4.23 4.43
C ALA A 50 0.76 5.46 5.26
N MET A 51 0.06 6.41 4.65
CA MET A 51 -0.49 7.57 5.37
C MET A 51 -1.75 8.11 4.72
N THR A 52 -2.52 8.89 5.47
CA THR A 52 -3.67 9.61 4.93
C THR A 52 -3.23 10.76 4.04
N ALA A 53 -4.10 11.17 3.11
CA ALA A 53 -3.86 12.34 2.28
C ALA A 53 -3.56 13.59 3.12
N GLY A 54 -4.27 13.78 4.24
CA GLY A 54 -4.03 14.90 5.15
C GLY A 54 -2.64 14.87 5.81
N GLN A 55 -2.14 13.68 6.18
CA GLN A 55 -0.77 13.52 6.70
C GLN A 55 0.27 13.82 5.61
N TYR A 56 0.04 13.33 4.38
CA TYR A 56 0.93 13.58 3.26
C TYR A 56 1.04 15.06 2.93
N LEU A 57 -0.10 15.77 2.81
CA LEU A 57 -0.10 17.21 2.55
C LEU A 57 0.61 17.99 3.65
N LYS A 58 0.40 17.65 4.93
CA LYS A 58 1.12 18.29 6.05
C LYS A 58 2.63 18.09 5.99
N LYS A 59 3.08 16.89 5.57
CA LYS A 59 4.51 16.60 5.36
C LYS A 59 5.10 17.48 4.26
N GLN A 60 4.36 17.71 3.17
CA GLN A 60 4.81 18.54 2.04
C GLN A 60 4.85 20.04 2.34
N THR A 61 4.01 20.52 3.25
CA THR A 61 3.97 21.92 3.66
C THR A 61 4.91 22.25 4.83
N SER A 62 5.63 21.25 5.36
CA SER A 62 6.60 21.46 6.43
C SER A 62 7.89 22.05 5.83
N PRO A 63 8.36 23.22 6.30
CA PRO A 63 9.55 23.89 5.77
C PRO A 63 10.85 23.12 6.03
#